data_AF-A0AAJ6ABG0-F1
#
_entry.id   AF-A0AAJ6ABG0-F1
#
_cell.length_a   1.000
_cell.length_b   1.000
_cell.length_c   1.000
_cell.angle_alpha   90.00
_cell.angle_beta   90.00
_cell.angle_gamma   90.00
#
_symmetry.space_group_name_H-M   'P 1'
#
loop_
_entity.id
_entity.type
_entity.pdbx_description
1 polymer ?
#
loop_
_entity_poly.entity_id
_entity_poly.type
_entity_poly.pdbx_seq_one_letter_code
_entity_poly.pdbx_strand_id
1 'polypeptide(L)' 'MSTVVAQTEEPEFDLVEAALALCGGDAHATITALLDELRFVRGQLALSEAGMSVGFTRGWKPRFEIEGDT' A
#
# COMPACT_ATOMS: atom_id res chain seq x y z
N MET A 1 37.26 14.61 8.85
CA MET A 1 35.94 15.21 9.13
C MET A 1 34.92 14.07 9.11
N SER A 2 34.46 13.63 10.28
CA SER A 2 33.41 12.61 10.40
C SER A 2 32.04 13.26 10.33
N THR A 3 31.28 12.92 9.31
CA THR A 3 29.85 13.18 9.27
C THR A 3 29.16 12.23 10.23
N VAL A 4 28.68 12.77 11.35
CA VAL A 4 27.71 12.12 12.23
C VAL A 4 26.42 11.99 11.44
N VAL A 5 26.09 10.77 11.04
CA VAL A 5 24.72 10.41 10.67
C VAL A 5 23.90 10.45 11.95
N ALA A 6 23.09 11.50 12.11
CA ALA A 6 22.06 11.54 13.12
C ALA A 6 21.07 10.43 12.79
N GLN A 7 21.11 9.35 13.57
CA GLN A 7 20.09 8.31 13.53
C GLN A 7 18.85 8.92 14.19
N THR A 8 17.89 9.35 13.38
CA THR A 8 16.53 9.63 13.88
C THR A 8 15.92 8.27 14.20
N GLU A 9 15.91 7.90 15.48
CA GLU A 9 15.02 6.83 15.98
C GLU A 9 13.58 7.34 15.84
N GLU A 10 13.03 7.20 14.63
CA GLU A 10 11.59 7.22 14.43
C GLU A 10 11.05 6.00 15.20
N PRO A 11 10.08 6.17 16.12
CA PRO A 11 9.48 5.03 16.79
C PRO A 11 8.98 4.07 15.72
N GLU A 12 9.40 2.80 15.79
CA GLU A 12 8.94 1.74 14.89
C GLU A 12 7.43 1.63 15.07
N PHE A 13 6.70 2.36 14.22
CA PHE A 13 5.26 2.48 14.30
C PHE A 13 4.65 1.15 13.88
N ASP A 14 4.12 0.42 14.85
CA ASP A 14 3.45 -0.85 14.59
C ASP A 14 2.14 -0.59 13.84
N LEU A 15 2.22 -0.73 12.52
CA LEU A 15 1.09 -0.57 11.61
C LEU A 15 -0.04 -1.56 11.90
N VAL A 16 0.29 -2.75 12.42
CA VAL A 16 -0.70 -3.77 12.76
C VAL A 16 -1.47 -3.34 13.99
N GLU A 17 -0.78 -2.89 15.04
CA GLU A 17 -1.42 -2.38 16.26
C GLU A 17 -2.27 -1.14 15.96
N ALA A 18 -1.77 -0.24 15.12
CA ALA A 18 -2.55 0.93 14.68
C ALA A 18 -3.82 0.53 13.90
N ALA A 19 -3.73 -0.45 13.00
CA ALA A 19 -4.87 -0.95 12.24
C ALA A 19 -5.88 -1.71 13.12
N LEU A 20 -5.41 -2.45 14.12
CA LEU A 20 -6.25 -3.09 15.13
C LEU A 20 -6.96 -2.05 15.98
N ALA A 21 -6.25 -1.04 16.47
CA ALA A 21 -6.83 0.03 17.28
C ALA A 21 -7.96 0.78 16.54
N LEU A 22 -7.84 0.98 15.23
CA LEU A 22 -8.88 1.59 14.39
C LEU A 22 -10.16 0.74 14.30
N CYS A 23 -10.05 -0.58 14.47
CA CYS A 23 -11.18 -1.51 14.46
C CYS A 23 -11.52 -2.04 15.87
N GLY A 24 -11.12 -1.33 16.93
CA GLY A 24 -11.43 -1.72 18.31
C GLY A 24 -10.76 -3.01 18.77
N GLY A 25 -9.64 -3.38 18.16
CA GLY A 25 -8.89 -4.60 18.46
C GLY A 25 -9.45 -5.88 17.81
N ASP A 26 -10.50 -5.78 16.99
CA ASP A 26 -11.06 -6.93 16.28
C ASP A 26 -10.29 -7.20 14.99
N ALA A 27 -9.47 -8.26 15.02
CA ALA A 27 -8.67 -8.69 13.88
C ALA A 27 -9.53 -9.04 12.64
N HIS A 28 -10.72 -9.62 12.81
CA HIS A 28 -11.60 -9.93 11.67
C HIS A 28 -12.16 -8.66 11.04
N ALA A 29 -12.56 -7.69 11.86
CA ALA A 29 -13.01 -6.39 11.39
C ALA A 29 -11.87 -5.64 10.66
N THR A 30 -10.65 -5.65 11.21
CA THR A 30 -9.46 -5.06 10.58
C THR A 30 -9.16 -5.69 9.22
N ILE A 31 -9.11 -7.02 9.13
CA ILE A 31 -8.84 -7.72 7.87
C ILE A 31 -9.93 -7.40 6.84
N THR A 32 -11.20 -7.37 7.25
CA THR A 32 -12.31 -7.02 6.37
C THR A 32 -12.15 -5.60 5.81
N ALA A 33 -11.85 -4.62 6.67
CA ALA A 33 -11.62 -3.25 6.26
C ALA A 33 -10.44 -3.11 5.28
N LEU A 34 -9.32 -3.81 5.54
CA LEU A 34 -8.15 -3.80 4.66
C LEU A 34 -8.45 -4.43 3.29
N LEU A 35 -9.22 -5.53 3.26
CA LEU A 35 -9.62 -6.16 2.01
C LEU A 35 -10.54 -5.26 1.19
N ASP A 36 -11.45 -4.53 1.83
CA ASP A 36 -12.32 -3.58 1.16
C ASP A 36 -11.54 -2.38 0.60
N GLU A 37 -10.60 -1.84 1.36
CA GLU A 37 -9.71 -0.77 0.89
C GLU A 37 -8.87 -1.25 -0.30
N LEU A 38 -8.31 -2.46 -0.23
CA LEU A 38 -7.56 -3.06 -1.34
C LEU A 38 -8.43 -3.21 -2.60
N ARG A 39 -9.68 -3.65 -2.44
CA ARG A 39 -10.64 -3.73 -3.56
C ARG A 39 -10.93 -2.35 -4.15
N PHE A 40 -11.09 -1.34 -3.30
CA PHE A 40 -11.31 0.04 -3.73
C PHE A 40 -10.13 0.58 -4.55
N VAL A 41 -8.91 0.47 -4.02
CA VAL A 41 -7.67 0.90 -4.69
C VAL A 41 -7.48 0.18 -6.03
N ARG A 42 -7.75 -1.13 -6.08
CA ARG A 42 -7.71 -1.89 -7.34
C ARG A 42 -8.75 -1.40 -8.35
N GLY A 43 -9.94 -1.03 -7.90
CA GLY A 43 -10.96 -0.40 -8.74
C GLY A 43 -10.49 0.94 -9.31
N GLN A 44 -9.84 1.78 -8.50
CA GLN A 44 -9.27 3.06 -8.96
C GLN A 44 -8.15 2.85 -9.98
N LEU A 45 -7.31 1.84 -9.80
CA LEU A 45 -6.26 1.51 -10.74
C LEU A 45 -6.84 1.05 -12.08
N ALA A 46 -7.84 0.17 -12.07
CA ALA A 46 -8.51 -0.30 -13.29
C ALA A 46 -9.21 0.85 -14.04
N LEU A 47 -9.86 1.75 -13.30
CA LEU A 47 -10.49 2.94 -13.88
C LEU A 47 -9.44 3.86 -14.52
N SER A 48 -8.32 4.07 -13.83
CA SER A 48 -7.20 4.87 -14.32
C SER A 48 -6.60 4.26 -15.59
N GLU A 49 -6.37 2.94 -15.62
CA GLU A 49 -5.89 2.22 -16.81
C GLU A 49 -6.85 2.38 -17.99
N ALA A 50 -8.17 2.26 -17.75
CA ALA A 50 -9.18 2.41 -18.79
C ALA A 50 -9.30 3.85 -19.32
N GLY A 51 -9.08 4.85 -18.47
CA GLY A 51 -9.14 6.27 -18.83
C GLY A 51 -7.86 6.83 -19.45
N MET A 52 -6.71 6.19 -19.21
CA MET A 52 -5.43 6.59 -19.77
C MET A 52 -5.29 6.12 -21.23
N SER A 53 -4.94 7.04 -22.13
CA SER A 53 -4.57 6.64 -23.49
C SER A 53 -3.22 5.90 -23.50
N VAL A 54 -3.04 4.98 -24.45
CA VAL A 54 -1.77 4.24 -24.65
C VAL A 54 -0.59 5.20 -24.86
N GLY A 55 -0.83 6.37 -25.46
CA GLY A 55 0.17 7.41 -25.64
C GLY A 55 0.57 8.12 -24.35
N PHE A 56 -0.36 8.26 -23.40
CA PHE A 56 -0.11 8.92 -22.11
C PHE A 56 0.84 8.09 -21.23
N THR A 57 0.68 6.77 -21.19
CA THR A 57 1.54 5.87 -20.41
C THR A 57 2.74 5.34 -21.20
N ARG A 58 2.92 5.75 -22.47
CA ARG A 58 3.92 5.19 -23.39
C ARG A 58 3.89 3.66 -23.46
N GLY A 59 2.68 3.09 -23.40
CA GLY A 59 2.48 1.64 -23.41
C GLY A 59 2.79 0.91 -22.10
N TRP A 60 3.16 1.63 -21.03
CA TRP A 60 3.27 1.02 -19.70
C TRP A 60 1.89 0.58 -19.21
N LYS A 61 1.83 -0.62 -18.62
CA LYS A 61 0.64 -1.20 -17.99
C LYS A 61 0.99 -1.65 -16.57
N PRO A 62 0.10 -1.43 -15.59
CA PRO A 62 0.31 -1.95 -14.24
C PRO A 62 0.49 -3.47 -14.29
N ARG A 63 1.49 -3.98 -13.56
CA ARG A 63 1.65 -5.41 -13.28
C ARG A 63 1.75 -5.59 -11.78
N PHE A 64 1.17 -6.68 -11.29
CA PHE A 64 1.31 -7.05 -9.90
C PHE A 64 2.59 -7.87 -9.75
N GLU A 65 3.55 -7.36 -8.98
CA GLU A 65 4.65 -8.17 -8.45
C GLU A 65 4.15 -8.80 -7.15
N ILE A 66 4.11 -10.13 -7.12
CA ILE A 66 3.91 -10.88 -5.88
C ILE A 66 5.31 -11.30 -5.46
N GLU A 67 5.77 -10.78 -4.32
CA GLU A 67 7.07 -11.16 -3.77
C GLU A 67 7.06 -12.68 -3.48
N GLY A 68 7.84 -13.43 -4.26
CA GLY A 68 7.83 -14.90 -4.27
C GLY A 68 7.77 -15.57 -5.66
N ASP A 69 7.66 -14.81 -6.75
CA ASP A 69 7.72 -15.34 -8.13
C ASP A 69 9.17 -15.53 -8.66
N THR A 70 10.09 -16.04 -7.83
CA THR A 70 11.46 -16.41 -8.24
C THR A 70 11.94 -17.66 -7.53
#